data_AF-A0AA36BX02-F1
#
_entry.id   AF-A0AA36BX02-F1
#
_cell.length_a   1.000
_cell.length_b   1.000
_cell.length_c   1.000
_cell.angle_alpha   90.00
_cell.angle_beta   90.00
_cell.angle_gamma   90.00
#
_symmetry.space_group_name_H-M   'P 1'
#
loop_
_entity.id
_entity.type
_entity.pdbx_description
1 polymer ?
#
loop_
_entity_poly.entity_id
_entity_poly.type
_entity_poly.pdbx_seq_one_letter_code
_entity_poly.pdbx_strand_id
1 'polypeptide(L)'
;MWRTLLKNTFSYNHLKCSQNPHPSNAVFSVSHLGLPQNIRDFVFFPLQTVPLPNIATGSRNQSDIHRHSTLKNSSFLALSNRTLFSSSISCQNKCWPYTAFRFQSECQNGVCHCQGKGYDPTSCLPIYKNCSIRRNSSNAVAYWHQKIQETFGCHSYKEANSGRNSQVYVISTMNEWKAHQPIRLNVTEAMARQFQPITLVLASYYPAHWFIQMQSGIHLGSILQISTVHFNSGRIFLNGKEVSKQKSLLTKQRSLVGYGDDRYSGHTIQLLQTVDRLTGSITSFSGSQRANFWTLDIS
;
A
#
# COMPACT_ATOMS: atom_id res chain seq x y z
N MET A 1 39.21 -5.17 45.47
CA MET A 1 39.61 -4.10 44.52
C MET A 1 38.69 -4.15 43.30
N TRP A 2 37.96 -3.05 43.05
CA TRP A 2 37.38 -2.53 41.79
C TRP A 2 36.65 -3.52 40.82
N ARG A 3 35.31 -3.57 40.77
CA ARG A 3 34.27 -2.71 40.14
C ARG A 3 34.20 -2.71 38.58
N THR A 4 33.12 -3.34 38.09
CA THR A 4 32.06 -2.85 37.15
C THR A 4 32.39 -2.29 35.76
N LEU A 5 31.72 -2.78 34.70
CA LEU A 5 31.25 -2.06 33.47
C LEU A 5 30.58 -3.05 32.49
N LEU A 6 29.48 -2.83 31.76
CA LEU A 6 28.31 -1.94 31.78
C LEU A 6 27.24 -2.61 30.88
N LYS A 7 25.97 -2.57 31.29
CA LYS A 7 24.79 -2.81 30.44
C LYS A 7 24.49 -1.51 29.68
N ASN A 8 24.38 -1.54 28.36
CA ASN A 8 23.84 -0.41 27.59
C ASN A 8 22.38 -0.68 27.18
N THR A 9 21.48 -0.22 28.05
CA THR A 9 20.10 0.16 27.72
C THR A 9 20.12 1.54 27.10
N PHE A 10 19.78 1.68 25.81
CA PHE A 10 19.51 2.98 25.23
C PHE A 10 18.07 3.41 25.57
N SER A 11 17.96 4.36 26.49
CA SER A 11 16.75 5.13 26.77
C SER A 11 16.79 6.40 25.92
N TYR A 12 15.86 6.53 24.97
CA TYR A 12 15.66 7.76 24.20
C TYR A 12 14.72 8.67 24.98
N ASN A 13 15.27 9.45 25.90
CA ASN A 13 14.62 10.61 26.49
C ASN A 13 15.63 11.75 26.44
N HIS A 14 15.49 12.66 25.47
CA HIS A 14 15.84 14.08 25.57
C HIS A 14 15.69 14.74 24.18
N LEU A 15 14.46 15.15 23.84
CA LEU A 15 14.23 16.27 22.94
C LEU A 15 13.49 17.33 23.76
N LYS A 16 14.22 18.31 24.30
CA LYS A 16 13.62 19.53 24.84
C LYS A 16 13.18 20.37 23.63
N CYS A 17 11.87 20.56 23.48
CA CYS A 17 11.34 21.58 22.59
C CYS A 17 11.63 22.95 23.20
N SER A 18 12.30 23.83 22.43
CA SER A 18 12.39 25.26 22.76
C SER A 18 11.02 25.89 22.59
N GLN A 19 10.50 26.51 23.64
CA GLN A 19 9.28 27.31 23.61
C GLN A 19 9.63 28.75 23.24
N ASN A 20 9.43 29.16 21.98
CA ASN A 20 8.69 30.37 21.60
C ASN A 20 8.60 30.58 20.07
N PRO A 21 7.59 31.34 19.58
CA PRO A 21 7.08 31.25 18.22
C PRO A 21 7.66 32.30 17.25
N HIS A 22 7.52 31.99 15.95
CA HIS A 22 7.72 32.81 14.74
C HIS A 22 9.12 32.86 14.08
N PRO A 23 9.17 32.97 12.72
CA PRO A 23 9.86 31.98 11.91
C PRO A 23 10.78 32.64 10.88
N SER A 24 12.08 32.52 11.08
CA SER A 24 13.04 32.65 9.99
C SER A 24 14.38 32.16 10.50
N ASN A 25 14.91 31.11 9.86
CA ASN A 25 16.26 30.56 10.05
C ASN A 25 16.41 29.58 11.23
N ALA A 26 15.81 28.39 11.11
CA ALA A 26 16.31 27.22 11.82
C ALA A 26 17.54 26.67 11.07
N VAL A 27 18.75 27.01 11.54
CA VAL A 27 20.00 26.41 11.09
C VAL A 27 20.22 25.13 11.88
N PHE A 28 20.20 23.98 11.22
CA PHE A 28 20.59 22.71 11.83
C PHE A 28 22.12 22.54 11.71
N SER A 29 22.83 22.62 12.83
CA SER A 29 24.24 22.23 12.91
C SER A 29 24.32 20.74 13.26
N VAL A 30 24.81 19.92 12.34
CA VAL A 30 25.18 18.52 12.62
C VAL A 30 26.69 18.50 12.81
N SER A 31 27.14 18.57 14.07
CA SER A 31 28.52 18.31 14.44
C SER A 31 28.64 16.89 14.99
N HIS A 32 29.59 16.13 14.44
CA HIS A 32 30.00 14.77 14.80
C HIS A 32 29.35 13.59 14.05
N LEU A 33 29.62 13.50 12.76
CA LEU A 33 29.86 12.23 12.08
C LEU A 33 31.07 12.38 11.16
N GLY A 34 32.15 11.66 11.45
CA GLY A 34 33.35 11.64 10.62
C GLY A 34 33.07 10.95 9.29
N LEU A 35 33.03 11.72 8.20
CA LEU A 35 33.09 11.26 6.80
C LEU A 35 33.86 12.31 5.97
N PRO A 36 34.53 11.90 4.87
CA PRO A 36 35.59 12.67 4.22
C PRO A 36 35.08 13.88 3.42
N GLN A 37 35.92 14.92 3.40
CA GLN A 37 35.70 16.18 2.69
C GLN A 37 35.79 16.00 1.17
N ASN A 38 34.66 16.09 0.47
CA ASN A 38 34.62 16.70 -0.86
C ASN A 38 33.18 17.10 -1.20
N ILE A 39 33.05 18.21 -1.91
CA ILE A 39 31.82 18.94 -2.27
C ILE A 39 31.36 19.92 -1.17
N ARG A 40 32.11 21.01 -1.04
CA ARG A 40 31.55 22.32 -0.67
C ARG A 40 31.10 23.02 -1.96
N ASP A 41 30.13 23.92 -1.80
CA ASP A 41 29.73 25.00 -2.71
C ASP A 41 28.47 24.72 -3.57
N PHE A 42 27.32 25.06 -3.00
CA PHE A 42 26.20 25.63 -3.77
C PHE A 42 25.78 26.94 -3.10
N VAL A 43 26.12 28.04 -3.77
CA VAL A 43 25.72 29.42 -3.43
C VAL A 43 24.28 29.63 -3.91
N PHE A 44 23.38 29.99 -3.00
CA PHE A 44 22.02 30.44 -3.34
C PHE A 44 22.03 31.96 -3.60
N PHE A 45 21.64 32.37 -4.80
CA PHE A 45 21.25 33.75 -5.11
C PHE A 45 19.76 33.96 -4.80
N PRO A 46 19.34 35.05 -4.13
CA PRO A 46 17.94 35.42 -4.05
C PRO A 46 17.55 36.27 -5.27
N LEU A 47 16.53 35.82 -6.02
CA LEU A 47 15.86 36.62 -7.03
C LEU A 47 14.87 37.58 -6.37
N GLN A 48 15.04 38.87 -6.68
CA GLN A 48 14.16 39.97 -6.31
C GLN A 48 12.79 39.86 -7.01
N THR A 49 11.73 40.20 -6.28
CA THR A 49 10.37 40.41 -6.80
C THR A 49 10.20 41.87 -7.25
N VAL A 50 9.65 42.07 -8.45
CA VAL A 50 9.15 43.35 -8.95
C VAL A 50 7.63 43.24 -9.13
N PRO A 51 6.81 44.17 -8.62
CA PRO A 51 5.36 44.16 -8.79
C PRO A 51 4.91 44.99 -10.01
N LEU A 52 3.66 44.81 -10.45
CA LEU A 52 2.72 45.75 -11.12
C LEU A 52 1.63 44.96 -11.92
N PRO A 53 0.50 45.55 -12.34
CA PRO A 53 -0.53 46.27 -11.58
C PRO A 53 -1.97 45.74 -11.83
N ASN A 54 -2.92 46.29 -11.07
CA ASN A 54 -4.38 46.11 -11.14
C ASN A 54 -5.01 46.43 -12.50
N ILE A 55 -6.03 45.64 -12.89
CA ILE A 55 -7.13 46.09 -13.76
C ILE A 55 -8.46 45.62 -13.15
N ALA A 56 -9.39 46.57 -13.04
CA ALA A 56 -10.74 46.43 -12.50
C ALA A 56 -11.78 46.16 -13.62
N THR A 57 -13.05 46.04 -13.19
CA THR A 57 -14.32 45.91 -13.96
C THR A 57 -14.70 44.47 -14.35
N GLY A 58 -15.94 43.98 -14.21
CA GLY A 58 -17.17 44.59 -13.73
C GLY A 58 -18.29 43.55 -13.54
N SER A 59 -19.11 43.80 -12.52
CA SER A 59 -20.58 43.67 -12.44
C SER A 59 -21.37 42.58 -13.19
N ARG A 60 -22.12 41.80 -12.36
CA ARG A 60 -23.54 41.37 -12.47
C ARG A 60 -24.02 40.60 -13.71
N ASN A 61 -24.56 39.41 -13.47
CA ASN A 61 -26.02 39.23 -13.34
C ASN A 61 -26.36 37.78 -12.92
N GLN A 62 -27.05 37.67 -11.80
CA GLN A 62 -27.66 36.46 -11.26
C GLN A 62 -29.16 36.78 -11.11
N SER A 63 -29.99 35.73 -11.18
CA SER A 63 -31.45 35.67 -11.05
C SER A 63 -32.27 36.03 -12.29
N ASP A 64 -32.73 35.00 -12.98
CA ASP A 64 -34.17 34.78 -13.22
C ASP A 64 -34.35 33.39 -13.85
N ILE A 65 -35.19 32.55 -13.25
CA ILE A 65 -36.13 31.62 -13.89
C ILE A 65 -36.99 31.02 -12.77
N HIS A 66 -38.17 31.60 -12.58
CA HIS A 66 -39.35 30.87 -12.12
C HIS A 66 -40.09 30.41 -13.38
N ARG A 67 -40.30 29.10 -13.54
CA ARG A 67 -41.47 28.58 -14.27
C ARG A 67 -41.83 27.19 -13.75
N HIS A 68 -43.00 27.14 -13.12
CA HIS A 68 -43.80 25.94 -12.93
C HIS A 68 -44.21 25.37 -14.30
N SER A 69 -44.07 24.07 -14.48
CA SER A 69 -44.98 23.28 -15.32
C SER A 69 -45.01 21.83 -14.84
N THR A 70 -46.21 21.41 -14.48
CA THR A 70 -46.64 20.10 -14.05
C THR A 70 -46.64 19.06 -15.18
N LEU A 71 -46.24 17.83 -14.81
CA LEU A 71 -46.71 16.52 -15.27
C LEU A 71 -46.95 16.28 -16.78
N LYS A 72 -46.17 15.34 -17.36
CA LYS A 72 -46.74 14.18 -18.08
C LYS A 72 -45.70 13.08 -18.33
N ASN A 73 -46.18 11.85 -18.17
CA ASN A 73 -45.53 10.56 -18.40
C ASN A 73 -44.77 10.48 -19.73
N SER A 74 -43.55 9.96 -19.67
CA SER A 74 -43.01 9.10 -20.73
C SER A 74 -41.88 8.24 -20.15
N SER A 75 -42.22 6.99 -19.93
CA SER A 75 -41.33 5.86 -19.74
C SER A 75 -40.38 5.72 -20.93
N PHE A 76 -39.10 6.04 -20.75
CA PHE A 76 -38.04 5.70 -21.70
C PHE A 76 -36.75 5.38 -20.96
N LEU A 77 -36.41 4.08 -20.99
CA LEU A 77 -35.08 3.49 -20.92
C LEU A 77 -34.08 4.10 -19.92
N ALA A 78 -34.00 3.47 -18.74
CA ALA A 78 -32.85 3.56 -17.87
C ALA A 78 -31.61 3.00 -18.60
N LEU A 79 -30.93 3.87 -19.34
CA LEU A 79 -29.53 3.67 -19.70
C LEU A 79 -28.73 3.68 -18.40
N SER A 80 -28.46 2.47 -17.92
CA SER A 80 -27.44 2.16 -16.95
C SER A 80 -26.10 2.67 -17.51
N ASN A 81 -25.79 3.93 -17.24
CA ASN A 81 -24.43 4.43 -17.27
C ASN A 81 -23.70 3.70 -16.15
N ARG A 82 -23.19 2.50 -16.45
CA ARG A 82 -21.97 2.02 -15.83
C ARG A 82 -20.92 3.07 -16.14
N THR A 83 -20.74 4.02 -15.23
CA THR A 83 -19.56 4.84 -15.18
C THR A 83 -18.38 3.88 -15.16
N LEU A 84 -17.70 3.76 -16.30
CA LEU A 84 -16.32 3.33 -16.36
C LEU A 84 -15.61 4.18 -15.32
N PHE A 85 -15.33 3.58 -14.16
CA PHE A 85 -14.56 4.25 -13.12
C PHE A 85 -13.25 4.65 -13.78
N SER A 86 -13.10 5.94 -14.06
CA SER A 86 -11.85 6.44 -14.61
C SER A 86 -10.78 6.15 -13.57
N SER A 87 -9.88 5.22 -13.89
CA SER A 87 -8.73 4.88 -13.06
C SER A 87 -7.74 6.05 -12.93
N SER A 88 -7.95 7.11 -13.72
CA SER A 88 -7.21 8.36 -13.68
C SER A 88 -7.35 9.06 -12.33
N ILE A 89 -6.22 9.47 -11.80
CA ILE A 89 -6.15 10.27 -10.60
C ILE A 89 -6.29 11.75 -10.94
N SER A 90 -7.17 12.48 -10.24
CA SER A 90 -7.29 13.93 -10.43
C SER A 90 -6.23 14.75 -9.68
N CYS A 91 -5.87 15.89 -10.23
CA CYS A 91 -4.98 16.88 -9.61
C CYS A 91 -5.39 18.31 -10.03
N GLN A 92 -4.98 19.31 -9.25
CA GLN A 92 -5.17 20.73 -9.62
C GLN A 92 -3.91 21.27 -10.28
N ASN A 93 -2.83 21.42 -9.51
CA ASN A 93 -1.55 21.94 -9.98
C ASN A 93 -0.38 20.98 -9.70
N LYS A 94 -0.57 20.02 -8.80
CA LYS A 94 0.46 19.07 -8.39
C LYS A 94 -0.16 17.74 -7.98
N CYS A 95 0.57 16.67 -8.22
CA CYS A 95 0.31 15.37 -7.62
C CYS A 95 0.75 15.35 -6.15
N TRP A 96 0.41 14.29 -5.40
CA TRP A 96 0.71 14.27 -3.97
C TRP A 96 2.24 14.31 -3.70
N PRO A 97 2.68 15.04 -2.67
CA PRO A 97 4.10 15.33 -2.46
C PRO A 97 4.97 14.08 -2.23
N TYR A 98 4.47 13.07 -1.51
CA TYR A 98 5.18 11.81 -1.31
C TYR A 98 5.27 10.97 -2.60
N THR A 99 4.35 11.19 -3.53
CA THR A 99 4.22 10.43 -4.78
C THR A 99 5.12 10.94 -5.89
N ALA A 100 5.40 12.25 -5.92
CA ALA A 100 6.17 12.88 -6.99
C ALA A 100 7.59 12.30 -7.12
N PHE A 101 8.28 12.04 -6.00
CA PHE A 101 9.65 11.52 -6.04
C PHE A 101 9.72 10.03 -6.43
N ARG A 102 8.74 9.23 -5.99
CA ARG A 102 8.74 7.78 -6.24
C ARG A 102 8.16 7.43 -7.60
N PHE A 103 7.05 8.07 -7.96
CA PHE A 103 6.35 7.80 -9.21
C PHE A 103 6.72 8.77 -10.31
N GLN A 104 7.61 9.75 -10.06
CA GLN A 104 7.97 10.79 -11.03
C GLN A 104 6.70 11.36 -11.66
N SER A 105 5.79 11.82 -10.78
CA SER A 105 4.43 12.16 -11.18
C SER A 105 4.22 13.64 -11.46
N GLU A 106 3.51 13.93 -12.54
CA GLU A 106 3.21 15.28 -13.01
C GLU A 106 1.71 15.47 -13.18
N CYS A 107 1.21 16.66 -12.85
CA CYS A 107 -0.18 17.03 -13.07
C CYS A 107 -0.32 17.59 -14.49
N GLN A 108 -0.98 16.86 -15.38
CA GLN A 108 -1.24 17.28 -16.76
C GLN A 108 -2.74 17.24 -17.01
N ASN A 109 -3.32 18.36 -17.42
CA ASN A 109 -4.76 18.48 -17.73
C ASN A 109 -5.69 18.00 -16.60
N GLY A 110 -5.31 18.27 -15.35
CA GLY A 110 -6.09 17.86 -14.19
C GLY A 110 -5.98 16.37 -13.83
N VAL A 111 -5.06 15.63 -14.45
CA VAL A 111 -4.78 14.21 -14.18
C VAL A 111 -3.32 14.01 -13.78
N CYS A 112 -3.07 13.15 -12.80
CA CYS A 112 -1.72 12.72 -12.45
C CYS A 112 -1.20 11.68 -13.41
N HIS A 113 -0.08 11.99 -14.06
CA HIS A 113 0.68 11.07 -14.90
C HIS A 113 1.90 10.57 -14.15
N CYS A 114 2.06 9.26 -14.02
CA CYS A 114 3.16 8.62 -13.32
C CYS A 114 4.19 8.04 -14.30
N GLN A 115 5.47 8.39 -14.14
CA GLN A 115 6.57 7.93 -15.01
C GLN A 115 7.53 6.95 -14.30
N GLY A 116 7.30 6.71 -13.01
CA GLY A 116 8.11 5.83 -12.19
C GLY A 116 8.06 4.39 -12.68
N LYS A 117 9.23 3.76 -12.75
CA LYS A 117 9.36 2.37 -13.22
C LYS A 117 8.50 1.41 -12.40
N GLY A 118 7.68 0.62 -13.09
CA GLY A 118 6.79 -0.38 -12.50
C GLY A 118 5.50 0.20 -11.93
N TYR A 119 5.09 1.40 -12.35
CA TYR A 119 3.78 1.97 -12.05
C TYR A 119 3.01 2.26 -13.34
N ASP A 120 1.68 2.12 -13.26
CA ASP A 120 0.79 2.48 -14.35
C ASP A 120 0.78 4.01 -14.58
N PRO A 121 0.86 4.48 -15.83
CA PRO A 121 0.98 5.92 -16.10
C PRO A 121 -0.21 6.76 -15.67
N THR A 122 -1.40 6.18 -15.52
CA THR A 122 -2.64 6.95 -15.28
C THR A 122 -3.22 6.73 -13.90
N SER A 123 -3.12 5.50 -13.39
CA SER A 123 -3.62 5.12 -12.08
C SER A 123 -2.55 5.16 -11.01
N CYS A 124 -1.26 5.25 -11.40
CA CYS A 124 -0.12 5.21 -10.49
C CYS A 124 -0.09 3.96 -9.59
N LEU A 125 -0.79 2.90 -9.99
CA LEU A 125 -0.81 1.62 -9.28
C LEU A 125 0.36 0.74 -9.74
N PRO A 126 0.88 -0.12 -8.86
CA PRO A 126 2.01 -0.99 -9.19
C PRO A 126 1.72 -1.96 -10.35
N ILE A 127 2.71 -2.18 -11.19
CA ILE A 127 2.77 -3.19 -12.24
C ILE A 127 4.04 -4.01 -12.03
N TYR A 128 3.88 -5.32 -11.87
CA TYR A 128 5.01 -6.25 -11.75
C TYR A 128 4.78 -7.50 -12.59
N LYS A 129 5.59 -7.70 -13.63
CA LYS A 129 5.41 -8.76 -14.64
C LYS A 129 3.95 -8.76 -15.15
N ASN A 130 3.26 -9.89 -15.07
CA ASN A 130 1.87 -10.08 -15.46
C ASN A 130 0.84 -9.74 -14.36
N CYS A 131 1.29 -9.15 -13.25
CA CYS A 131 0.42 -8.64 -12.18
C CYS A 131 0.33 -7.12 -12.26
N SER A 132 -0.72 -6.62 -12.93
CA SER A 132 -1.10 -5.21 -12.91
C SER A 132 -2.12 -4.98 -11.79
N ILE A 133 -1.73 -4.23 -10.76
CA ILE A 133 -2.60 -3.96 -9.61
C ILE A 133 -3.75 -3.06 -10.04
N ARG A 134 -4.97 -3.42 -9.62
CA ARG A 134 -6.20 -2.67 -9.82
C ARG A 134 -6.92 -2.49 -8.49
N ARG A 135 -7.80 -1.50 -8.43
CA ARG A 135 -8.76 -1.37 -7.31
C ARG A 135 -9.76 -2.53 -7.36
N ASN A 136 -10.22 -2.93 -6.20
CA ASN A 136 -11.11 -4.05 -5.94
C ASN A 136 -10.50 -5.38 -6.39
N SER A 137 -9.80 -6.04 -5.46
CA SER A 137 -9.37 -7.42 -5.68
C SER A 137 -10.56 -8.31 -6.00
N SER A 138 -10.43 -9.14 -7.03
CA SER A 138 -11.50 -10.01 -7.51
C SER A 138 -11.70 -11.26 -6.64
N ASN A 139 -10.66 -11.68 -5.91
CA ASN A 139 -10.66 -12.93 -5.18
C ASN A 139 -10.43 -12.75 -3.66
N ALA A 140 -10.33 -11.51 -3.17
CA ALA A 140 -10.24 -11.27 -1.74
C ALA A 140 -11.01 -10.03 -1.28
N VAL A 141 -11.64 -10.14 -0.11
CA VAL A 141 -12.35 -9.05 0.55
C VAL A 141 -11.71 -8.77 1.90
N ALA A 142 -11.42 -7.49 2.15
CA ALA A 142 -10.87 -7.01 3.40
C ALA A 142 -11.97 -6.37 4.27
N TYR A 143 -11.89 -6.60 5.57
CA TYR A 143 -12.78 -5.99 6.54
C TYR A 143 -11.99 -5.33 7.66
N TRP A 144 -12.47 -4.17 8.09
CA TRP A 144 -12.00 -3.47 9.28
C TRP A 144 -13.21 -3.11 10.14
N HIS A 145 -13.29 -3.68 11.35
CA HIS A 145 -14.42 -3.48 12.25
C HIS A 145 -15.77 -3.72 11.54
N GLN A 146 -15.88 -4.86 10.86
CA GLN A 146 -17.07 -5.30 10.10
C GLN A 146 -17.41 -4.46 8.84
N LYS A 147 -16.63 -3.42 8.52
CA LYS A 147 -16.81 -2.64 7.29
C LYS A 147 -15.87 -3.13 6.20
N ILE A 148 -16.42 -3.34 5.01
CA ILE A 148 -15.63 -3.65 3.81
C ILE A 148 -14.63 -2.51 3.58
N GLN A 149 -13.39 -2.87 3.29
CA GLN A 149 -12.31 -1.94 2.98
C GLN A 149 -11.99 -2.00 1.49
N GLU A 150 -11.49 -0.88 0.96
CA GLU A 150 -10.93 -0.86 -0.39
C GLU A 150 -9.77 -1.85 -0.46
N THR A 151 -9.81 -2.72 -1.47
CA THR A 151 -8.72 -3.65 -1.75
C THR A 151 -8.05 -3.29 -3.05
N PHE A 152 -6.78 -3.65 -3.16
CA PHE A 152 -5.99 -3.56 -4.37
C PHE A 152 -5.51 -4.96 -4.72
N GLY A 153 -5.67 -5.38 -5.96
CA GLY A 153 -5.36 -6.75 -6.33
C GLY A 153 -5.00 -6.93 -7.78
N CYS A 154 -4.42 -8.09 -8.06
CA CYS A 154 -4.22 -8.62 -9.40
C CYS A 154 -4.44 -10.12 -9.37
N HIS A 155 -4.80 -10.67 -10.52
CA HIS A 155 -4.69 -12.09 -10.78
C HIS A 155 -3.73 -12.26 -11.96
N SER A 156 -2.70 -13.04 -11.74
CA SER A 156 -1.66 -13.32 -12.71
C SER A 156 -2.04 -14.60 -13.44
N TYR A 157 -2.23 -14.50 -14.75
CA TYR A 157 -2.37 -15.68 -15.59
C TYR A 157 -1.01 -16.36 -15.66
N LYS A 158 -0.87 -17.55 -15.03
CA LYS A 158 0.36 -18.33 -15.09
C LYS A 158 0.76 -18.53 -16.55
N GLU A 159 2.01 -18.21 -16.89
CA GLU A 159 2.61 -18.76 -18.10
C GLU A 159 2.74 -20.28 -17.90
N ALA A 160 2.28 -21.05 -18.87
CA ALA A 160 2.15 -22.51 -18.80
C ALA A 160 3.47 -23.28 -18.52
N ASN A 161 4.61 -22.60 -18.46
CA ASN A 161 5.96 -23.19 -18.42
C ASN A 161 6.74 -22.93 -17.12
N SER A 162 6.12 -22.40 -16.06
CA SER A 162 6.80 -22.26 -14.76
C SER A 162 6.83 -23.62 -14.05
N GLY A 163 7.97 -24.31 -14.07
CA GLY A 163 8.20 -25.63 -13.47
C GLY A 163 8.01 -25.74 -11.95
N ARG A 164 7.45 -24.73 -11.28
CA ARG A 164 6.95 -24.80 -9.91
C ARG A 164 5.42 -24.83 -9.93
N ASN A 165 4.86 -26.01 -9.71
CA ASN A 165 3.41 -26.27 -9.71
C ASN A 165 2.67 -25.71 -8.48
N SER A 166 3.27 -24.87 -7.64
CA SER A 166 2.57 -24.23 -6.52
C SER A 166 1.88 -22.94 -6.96
N GLN A 167 0.68 -22.69 -6.46
CA GLN A 167 -0.01 -21.41 -6.64
C GLN A 167 0.35 -20.49 -5.47
N VAL A 168 0.66 -19.22 -5.75
CA VAL A 168 1.16 -18.27 -4.76
C VAL A 168 0.14 -17.16 -4.55
N TYR A 169 -0.47 -17.12 -3.36
CA TYR A 169 -1.48 -16.13 -2.98
C TYR A 169 -0.90 -15.16 -1.95
N VAL A 170 -0.89 -13.86 -2.27
CA VAL A 170 -0.34 -12.82 -1.40
C VAL A 170 -1.47 -12.03 -0.76
N ILE A 171 -1.52 -12.02 0.57
CA ILE A 171 -2.33 -11.10 1.37
C ILE A 171 -1.40 -10.08 2.01
N SER A 172 -1.64 -8.79 1.73
CA SER A 172 -0.82 -7.70 2.25
C SER A 172 -1.64 -6.67 3.02
N THR A 173 -1.14 -6.26 4.18
CA THR A 173 -1.77 -5.21 4.98
C THR A 173 -0.75 -4.23 5.52
N MET A 174 -1.07 -2.93 5.45
CA MET A 174 -0.27 -1.91 6.12
C MET A 174 -0.59 -1.94 7.62
N ASN A 175 -1.88 -1.84 7.97
CA ASN A 175 -2.43 -1.64 9.31
C ASN A 175 -1.80 -0.44 10.04
N GLU A 176 -2.37 -0.06 11.18
CA GLU A 176 -1.78 0.94 12.07
C GLU A 176 -0.94 0.26 13.14
N TRP A 177 0.17 0.89 13.57
CA TRP A 177 1.04 0.36 14.63
C TRP A 177 0.27 0.00 15.91
N LYS A 178 -0.71 0.82 16.27
CA LYS A 178 -1.53 0.65 17.49
C LYS A 178 -2.61 -0.43 17.36
N ALA A 179 -2.80 -1.00 16.17
CA ALA A 179 -3.91 -1.90 15.93
C ALA A 179 -3.85 -3.10 16.88
N HIS A 180 -2.67 -3.71 17.13
CA HIS A 180 -2.46 -4.94 17.93
C HIS A 180 -3.49 -6.08 17.70
N GLN A 181 -4.42 -5.91 16.77
CA GLN A 181 -5.56 -6.76 16.59
C GLN A 181 -5.10 -7.97 15.78
N PRO A 182 -5.59 -9.16 16.17
CA PRO A 182 -5.38 -10.34 15.36
C PRO A 182 -6.00 -10.12 13.98
N ILE A 183 -5.28 -10.56 12.96
CA ILE A 183 -5.78 -10.59 11.58
C ILE A 183 -6.27 -11.99 11.30
N ARG A 184 -7.56 -12.10 11.03
CA ARG A 184 -8.20 -13.36 10.65
C ARG A 184 -8.21 -13.47 9.14
N LEU A 185 -7.95 -14.66 8.62
CA LEU A 185 -7.97 -14.96 7.19
C LEU A 185 -8.73 -16.26 6.97
N ASN A 186 -9.84 -16.18 6.25
CA ASN A 186 -10.57 -17.35 5.80
C ASN A 186 -10.16 -17.65 4.35
N VAL A 187 -9.66 -18.85 4.10
CA VAL A 187 -9.28 -19.33 2.77
C VAL A 187 -10.29 -20.35 2.31
N THR A 188 -10.95 -20.07 1.18
CA THR A 188 -12.02 -20.88 0.60
C THR A 188 -11.71 -21.21 -0.85
N GLU A 189 -12.29 -22.29 -1.34
CA GLU A 189 -12.24 -22.69 -2.74
C GLU A 189 -13.67 -23.02 -3.19
N ALA A 190 -14.23 -22.17 -4.07
CA ALA A 190 -15.59 -22.31 -4.58
C ALA A 190 -15.70 -23.43 -5.62
N MET A 191 -14.64 -23.68 -6.40
CA MET A 191 -14.58 -24.75 -7.39
C MET A 191 -13.55 -25.79 -6.95
N ALA A 192 -13.99 -26.94 -6.45
CA ALA A 192 -13.14 -28.04 -5.96
C ALA A 192 -12.27 -28.68 -7.07
N ARG A 193 -11.29 -27.92 -7.59
CA ARG A 193 -10.48 -28.26 -8.76
C ARG A 193 -8.98 -28.18 -8.47
N GLN A 194 -8.58 -27.61 -7.34
CA GLN A 194 -7.18 -27.38 -7.01
C GLN A 194 -6.62 -28.50 -6.12
N PHE A 195 -6.01 -29.49 -6.77
CA PHE A 195 -5.15 -30.46 -6.09
C PHE A 195 -3.71 -29.94 -5.87
N GLN A 196 -3.41 -28.72 -6.35
CA GLN A 196 -2.08 -28.14 -6.29
C GLN A 196 -1.80 -27.54 -4.91
N PRO A 197 -0.62 -27.79 -4.31
CA PRO A 197 -0.26 -27.17 -3.06
C PRO A 197 -0.12 -25.66 -3.24
N ILE A 198 -0.75 -24.88 -2.36
CA ILE A 198 -0.65 -23.43 -2.36
C ILE A 198 0.49 -22.95 -1.44
N THR A 199 1.10 -21.84 -1.81
CA THR A 199 1.93 -21.02 -0.92
C THR A 199 1.16 -19.77 -0.54
N LEU A 200 0.93 -19.58 0.75
CA LEU A 200 0.28 -18.40 1.29
C LEU A 200 1.32 -17.39 1.77
N VAL A 201 1.34 -16.21 1.19
CA VAL A 201 2.23 -15.11 1.59
C VAL A 201 1.44 -14.12 2.45
N LEU A 202 1.93 -13.90 3.67
CA LEU A 202 1.33 -13.00 4.65
C LEU A 202 2.28 -11.81 4.84
N ALA A 203 1.98 -10.71 4.16
CA ALA A 203 2.76 -9.49 4.23
C ALA A 203 2.10 -8.48 5.18
N SER A 204 2.87 -7.98 6.14
CA SER A 204 2.39 -6.93 7.05
C SER A 204 3.46 -5.89 7.30
N TYR A 205 3.12 -4.61 7.19
CA TYR A 205 4.09 -3.54 7.48
C TYR A 205 4.48 -3.51 8.96
N TYR A 206 3.48 -3.69 9.83
CA TYR A 206 3.64 -3.84 11.27
C TYR A 206 3.49 -5.30 11.72
N PRO A 207 3.98 -5.66 12.93
CA PRO A 207 3.76 -6.99 13.50
C PRO A 207 2.29 -7.36 13.56
N ALA A 208 1.95 -8.53 13.05
CA ALA A 208 0.59 -9.05 13.04
C ALA A 208 0.55 -10.48 13.57
N HIS A 209 -0.50 -10.79 14.33
CA HIS A 209 -0.87 -12.15 14.67
C HIS A 209 -1.91 -12.64 13.67
N TRP A 210 -1.58 -13.69 12.91
CA TRP A 210 -2.45 -14.21 11.86
C TRP A 210 -3.20 -15.45 12.35
N PHE A 211 -4.51 -15.49 12.11
CA PHE A 211 -5.40 -16.61 12.41
C PHE A 211 -6.03 -17.07 11.10
N ILE A 212 -5.51 -18.17 10.57
CA ILE A 212 -5.85 -18.68 9.25
C ILE A 212 -6.82 -19.85 9.45
N GLN A 213 -8.02 -19.71 8.90
CA GLN A 213 -8.98 -20.79 8.77
C GLN A 213 -9.01 -21.23 7.32
N MET A 214 -8.65 -22.48 7.08
CA MET A 214 -8.62 -23.07 5.74
C MET A 214 -9.76 -24.05 5.57
N GLN A 215 -10.51 -23.92 4.48
CA GLN A 215 -11.54 -24.88 4.09
C GLN A 215 -10.93 -26.27 3.89
N SER A 216 -11.68 -27.31 4.27
CA SER A 216 -11.28 -28.70 4.06
C SER A 216 -11.09 -28.99 2.56
N GLY A 217 -10.02 -29.70 2.22
CA GLY A 217 -9.67 -30.04 0.83
C GLY A 217 -8.55 -29.17 0.24
N ILE A 218 -8.29 -27.98 0.79
CA ILE A 218 -7.20 -27.12 0.33
C ILE A 218 -5.86 -27.66 0.85
N HIS A 219 -4.92 -27.89 -0.07
CA HIS A 219 -3.57 -28.34 0.25
C HIS A 219 -2.63 -27.15 0.46
N LEU A 220 -2.28 -26.85 1.72
CA LEU A 220 -1.27 -25.84 2.03
C LEU A 220 0.14 -26.45 1.96
N GLY A 221 0.95 -25.98 1.02
CA GLY A 221 2.36 -26.36 0.91
C GLY A 221 3.26 -25.59 1.89
N SER A 222 3.12 -24.26 1.92
CA SER A 222 3.97 -23.40 2.77
C SER A 222 3.34 -22.04 3.07
N ILE A 223 3.83 -21.40 4.13
CA ILE A 223 3.52 -20.03 4.51
C ILE A 223 4.80 -19.20 4.45
N LEU A 224 4.75 -18.06 3.76
CA LEU A 224 5.82 -17.07 3.76
C LEU A 224 5.33 -15.81 4.48
N GLN A 225 5.87 -15.54 5.66
CA GLN A 225 5.60 -14.31 6.39
C GLN A 225 6.61 -13.23 6.00
N ILE A 226 6.14 -12.08 5.54
CA ILE A 226 6.98 -10.93 5.18
C ILE A 226 6.62 -9.74 6.05
N SER A 227 7.62 -9.08 6.63
CA SER A 227 7.42 -7.80 7.32
C SER A 227 8.62 -6.87 7.18
N THR A 228 8.36 -5.56 7.17
CA THR A 228 9.39 -4.50 7.13
C THR A 228 10.18 -4.47 8.44
N VAL A 229 9.48 -4.58 9.56
CA VAL A 229 10.04 -4.46 10.93
C VAL A 229 9.48 -5.54 11.85
N HIS A 230 10.29 -6.00 12.80
CA HIS A 230 9.85 -6.93 13.86
C HIS A 230 9.15 -8.21 13.35
N PHE A 231 9.65 -8.80 12.26
CA PHE A 231 9.09 -10.02 11.65
C PHE A 231 9.03 -11.25 12.58
N ASN A 232 9.78 -11.23 13.68
CA ASN A 232 9.76 -12.27 14.71
C ASN A 232 8.66 -12.10 15.77
N SER A 233 7.99 -10.95 15.84
CA SER A 233 6.99 -10.67 16.88
C SER A 233 5.59 -11.19 16.53
N GLY A 234 5.31 -11.43 15.25
CA GLY A 234 4.06 -12.02 14.79
C GLY A 234 3.99 -13.53 15.06
N ARG A 235 2.80 -14.01 15.40
CA ARG A 235 2.45 -15.44 15.57
C ARG A 235 1.45 -15.85 14.51
N ILE A 236 1.52 -17.09 14.06
CA ILE A 236 0.61 -17.61 13.04
C ILE A 236 -0.08 -18.85 13.60
N PHE A 237 -1.40 -18.84 13.54
CA PHE A 237 -2.28 -19.94 13.92
C PHE A 237 -2.98 -20.44 12.66
N LEU A 238 -2.84 -21.73 12.35
CA LEU A 238 -3.51 -22.39 11.23
C LEU A 238 -4.53 -23.39 11.80
N ASN A 239 -5.81 -23.19 11.49
CA ASN A 239 -6.92 -24.01 12.00
C ASN A 239 -6.83 -24.21 13.53
N GLY A 240 -6.53 -23.12 14.24
CA GLY A 240 -6.38 -23.10 15.71
C GLY A 240 -5.02 -23.56 16.27
N LYS A 241 -4.11 -24.10 15.45
CA LYS A 241 -2.79 -24.57 15.90
C LYS A 241 -1.69 -23.57 15.59
N GLU A 242 -0.83 -23.25 16.57
CA GLU A 242 0.31 -22.36 16.32
C GLU A 242 1.37 -23.06 15.45
N VAL A 243 1.74 -22.43 14.33
CA VAL A 243 2.73 -22.96 13.38
C VAL A 243 4.04 -22.17 13.38
N SER A 244 4.19 -21.18 14.27
CA SER A 244 5.35 -20.28 14.35
C SER A 244 6.72 -20.99 14.49
N LYS A 245 6.73 -22.25 14.94
CA LYS A 245 7.94 -23.07 15.17
C LYS A 245 8.16 -24.16 14.11
N GLN A 246 7.22 -24.35 13.17
CA GLN A 246 7.31 -25.41 12.15
C GLN A 246 8.13 -24.93 10.95
N LYS A 247 9.45 -25.15 10.98
CA LYS A 247 10.37 -24.67 9.93
C LYS A 247 10.06 -25.19 8.53
N SER A 248 9.48 -26.40 8.41
CA SER A 248 9.07 -26.97 7.11
C SER A 248 7.88 -26.24 6.49
N LEU A 249 7.02 -25.62 7.31
CA LEU A 249 5.81 -24.96 6.87
C LEU A 249 5.97 -23.44 6.79
N LEU A 250 6.71 -22.83 7.72
CA LEU A 250 6.80 -21.37 7.85
C LEU A 250 8.21 -20.86 7.53
N THR A 251 8.28 -20.00 6.51
CA THR A 251 9.45 -19.14 6.25
C THR A 251 9.13 -17.71 6.67
N LYS A 252 10.08 -17.05 7.34
CA LYS A 252 9.97 -15.63 7.70
C LYS A 252 11.03 -14.83 6.97
N GLN A 253 10.63 -13.73 6.34
CA GLN A 253 11.51 -12.86 5.59
C GLN A 253 11.32 -11.40 6.01
N ARG A 254 12.43 -10.70 6.23
CA ARG A 254 12.42 -9.24 6.32
C ARG A 254 12.50 -8.64 4.92
N SER A 255 11.54 -7.80 4.55
CA SER A 255 11.53 -7.08 3.27
C SER A 255 10.64 -5.85 3.37
N LEU A 256 10.82 -4.90 2.45
CA LEU A 256 9.86 -3.83 2.26
C LEU A 256 8.49 -4.41 1.87
N VAL A 257 7.44 -3.79 2.39
CA VAL A 257 6.03 -4.20 2.22
C VAL A 257 5.23 -3.04 1.63
N GLY A 258 4.30 -3.35 0.72
CA GLY A 258 3.24 -2.46 0.24
C GLY A 258 1.95 -3.24 0.04
N TYR A 259 0.82 -2.54 0.01
CA TYR A 259 -0.52 -3.15 0.00
C TYR A 259 -1.27 -2.94 -1.32
N GLY A 260 -0.60 -2.46 -2.37
CA GLY A 260 -1.17 -2.22 -3.69
C GLY A 260 -1.43 -0.75 -4.00
N ASP A 261 -1.54 0.11 -2.98
CA ASP A 261 -1.54 1.56 -3.14
C ASP A 261 -0.36 2.19 -2.40
N ASP A 262 0.68 2.50 -3.16
CA ASP A 262 1.93 3.03 -2.62
C ASP A 262 1.90 4.57 -2.44
N ARG A 263 0.76 5.25 -2.67
CA ARG A 263 0.70 6.72 -2.71
C ARG A 263 1.03 7.38 -1.38
N TYR A 264 0.59 6.78 -0.29
CA TYR A 264 0.72 7.34 1.06
C TYR A 264 1.83 6.67 1.88
N SER A 265 2.23 5.47 1.48
CA SER A 265 3.35 4.66 1.99
C SER A 265 3.29 3.31 1.29
N GLY A 266 4.31 2.47 1.44
CA GLY A 266 4.33 1.11 0.91
C GLY A 266 5.38 0.89 -0.16
N HIS A 267 5.65 -0.37 -0.48
CA HIS A 267 6.68 -0.78 -1.43
C HIS A 267 6.21 -2.03 -2.17
N THR A 268 5.06 -1.93 -2.83
CA THR A 268 4.39 -3.10 -3.39
C THR A 268 5.26 -3.78 -4.44
N ILE A 269 5.93 -3.03 -5.32
CA ILE A 269 6.84 -3.62 -6.33
C ILE A 269 7.96 -4.43 -5.67
N GLN A 270 8.61 -3.89 -4.64
CA GLN A 270 9.70 -4.58 -3.93
C GLN A 270 9.19 -5.80 -3.16
N LEU A 271 7.97 -5.74 -2.62
CA LEU A 271 7.30 -6.89 -2.02
C LEU A 271 7.11 -8.00 -3.07
N LEU A 272 6.52 -7.68 -4.22
CA LEU A 272 6.26 -8.66 -5.30
C LEU A 272 7.56 -9.26 -5.84
N GLN A 273 8.63 -8.47 -5.97
CA GLN A 273 9.97 -8.95 -6.33
C GLN A 273 10.53 -9.94 -5.30
N THR A 274 10.40 -9.64 -4.01
CA THR A 274 10.84 -10.54 -2.94
C THR A 274 10.05 -11.85 -2.96
N VAL A 275 8.73 -11.79 -3.14
CA VAL A 275 7.87 -12.97 -3.24
C VAL A 275 8.28 -13.82 -4.42
N ASP A 276 8.36 -13.23 -5.63
CA ASP A 276 8.72 -13.95 -6.85
C ASP A 276 10.06 -14.67 -6.73
N ARG A 277 11.07 -14.02 -6.12
CA ARG A 277 12.38 -14.64 -5.87
C ARG A 277 12.32 -15.84 -4.93
N LEU A 278 11.48 -15.79 -3.89
CA LEU A 278 11.43 -16.82 -2.85
C LEU A 278 10.49 -17.97 -3.21
N THR A 279 9.32 -17.67 -3.77
CA THR A 279 8.25 -18.64 -4.00
C THR A 279 8.04 -18.99 -5.47
N GLY A 280 8.55 -18.17 -6.39
CA GLY A 280 8.20 -18.21 -7.81
C GLY A 280 7.00 -17.30 -8.14
N SER A 281 6.51 -17.42 -9.37
CA SER A 281 5.49 -16.54 -9.94
C SER A 281 4.24 -16.42 -9.07
N ILE A 282 3.84 -15.18 -8.82
CA ILE A 282 2.66 -14.83 -8.02
C ILE A 282 1.41 -15.23 -8.81
N THR A 283 0.44 -15.89 -8.17
CA THR A 283 -0.86 -16.24 -8.77
C THR A 283 -1.88 -15.13 -8.51
N SER A 284 -1.95 -14.63 -7.29
CA SER A 284 -2.77 -13.44 -7.00
C SER A 284 -2.13 -12.59 -5.92
N PHE A 285 -2.33 -11.28 -6.03
CA PHE A 285 -2.05 -10.33 -4.97
C PHE A 285 -3.35 -9.71 -4.50
N SER A 286 -3.51 -9.54 -3.19
CA SER A 286 -4.56 -8.76 -2.58
C SER A 286 -3.99 -7.98 -1.40
N GLY A 287 -4.25 -6.69 -1.35
CA GLY A 287 -3.84 -5.87 -0.23
C GLY A 287 -4.81 -4.75 0.10
N SER A 288 -4.72 -4.27 1.35
CA SER A 288 -5.54 -3.19 1.89
C SER A 288 -4.72 -2.36 2.88
N GLN A 289 -5.05 -1.08 3.01
CA GLN A 289 -4.41 -0.21 3.99
C GLN A 289 -4.70 -0.70 5.42
N ARG A 290 -5.93 -1.18 5.67
CA ARG A 290 -6.35 -1.69 6.98
C ARG A 290 -7.20 -2.93 6.82
N ALA A 291 -6.95 -3.94 7.64
CA ALA A 291 -7.77 -5.14 7.72
C ALA A 291 -7.50 -5.93 9.01
N ASN A 292 -8.57 -6.34 9.69
CA ASN A 292 -8.53 -7.30 10.79
C ASN A 292 -9.23 -8.63 10.44
N PHE A 293 -9.93 -8.68 9.30
CA PHE A 293 -10.49 -9.91 8.76
C PHE A 293 -10.41 -9.90 7.23
N TRP A 294 -10.11 -11.06 6.65
CA TRP A 294 -10.02 -11.30 5.22
C TRP A 294 -10.80 -12.55 4.83
N THR A 295 -11.44 -12.51 3.68
CA THR A 295 -11.83 -13.70 2.92
C THR A 295 -11.00 -13.76 1.66
N LEU A 296 -10.48 -14.94 1.33
CA LEU A 296 -9.71 -15.23 0.13
C LEU A 296 -10.31 -16.44 -0.57
N ASP A 297 -10.77 -16.25 -1.80
CA ASP A 297 -11.12 -17.31 -2.73
C ASP A 297 -9.90 -17.66 -3.57
N ILE A 298 -9.49 -18.94 -3.53
CA ILE A 298 -8.34 -19.41 -4.31
C ILE A 298 -8.72 -19.99 -5.67
N SER A 299 -10.01 -20.11 -6.00
CA SER A 299 -10.52 -20.77 -7.21
C SER A 299 -9.88 -20.31 -8.52
#